data_AF-A0A1H6TKV7-F1
#
_entry.id   AF-A0A1H6TKV7-F1
#
_cell.length_a   1.000
_cell.length_b   1.000
_cell.length_c   1.000
_cell.angle_alpha   90.00
_cell.angle_beta   90.00
_cell.angle_gamma   90.00
#
_symmetry.space_group_name_H-M   'P 1'
#
loop_
_entity.id
_entity.type
_entity.pdbx_description
1 polymer ?
#
loop_
_entity_poly.entity_id
_entity_poly.type
_entity_poly.pdbx_seq_one_letter_code
_entity_poly.pdbx_strand_id
1 'polypeptide(L)'
;MPQLIKYPQYACVLAGLMFTLPHTSEANAVVSYGALSQQVAPTDATQTNAIAPDKAIRQLLDRLGIRYEVSQDQDLDLVLVENGIQYRAYIIFDRLDNQQIWNLALVASFSTKENHYNDLLHYCNRWNRDKRQPKAYMYQRDSLRLEIQYPVQYGLNVQEFEENILQLFSSALDQVADDIYRYSR
;
A
#
# COMPACT_ATOMS: atom_id res chain seq x y z
N MET A 1 -6.81 -10.84 37.20
CA MET A 1 -5.47 -10.22 37.02
C MET A 1 -4.84 -10.82 35.78
N PRO A 2 -4.79 -10.11 34.64
CA PRO A 2 -4.16 -10.64 33.43
C PRO A 2 -2.67 -10.32 33.41
N GLN A 3 -1.88 -11.32 33.03
CA GLN A 3 -0.43 -11.35 32.98
C GLN A 3 0.10 -10.55 31.77
N LEU A 4 1.11 -9.69 31.99
CA LEU A 4 1.86 -8.99 30.95
C LEU A 4 2.74 -9.98 30.16
N ILE A 5 2.53 -10.06 28.85
CA ILE A 5 3.47 -10.67 27.91
C ILE A 5 4.52 -9.61 27.54
N LYS A 6 5.78 -9.87 27.89
CA LYS A 6 6.95 -9.06 27.51
C LYS A 6 7.43 -9.50 26.13
N TYR A 7 7.53 -8.57 25.18
CA TYR A 7 8.24 -8.77 23.91
C TYR A 7 9.69 -8.23 24.02
N PRO A 8 10.68 -8.91 23.42
CA PRO A 8 12.07 -8.46 23.42
C PRO A 8 12.32 -7.35 22.38
N GLN A 9 13.14 -6.38 22.79
CA GLN A 9 13.58 -5.22 22.01
C GLN A 9 14.72 -5.63 21.07
N TYR A 10 14.58 -5.40 19.78
CA TYR A 10 15.70 -5.46 18.84
C TYR A 10 16.52 -4.17 18.92
N ALA A 11 17.75 -4.30 19.41
CA ALA A 11 18.77 -3.25 19.37
C ALA A 11 19.42 -3.23 17.99
N CYS A 12 19.28 -2.12 17.26
CA CYS A 12 20.13 -1.83 16.10
C CYS A 12 21.34 -1.00 16.54
N VAL A 13 22.51 -1.59 16.30
CA VAL A 13 23.84 -0.99 16.45
C VAL A 13 24.06 -0.04 15.28
N LEU A 14 24.35 1.24 15.54
CA LEU A 14 24.88 2.17 14.55
C LEU A 14 26.25 2.67 15.02
N ALA A 15 27.29 2.06 14.45
CA ALA A 15 28.66 2.51 14.51
C ALA A 15 28.82 3.78 13.65
N GLY A 16 29.61 4.71 14.17
CA GLY A 16 29.74 6.06 13.63
C GLY A 16 30.57 6.20 12.37
N LEU A 17 30.58 7.43 11.86
CA LEU A 17 31.70 7.99 11.10
C LEU A 17 31.63 9.52 11.21
N MET A 18 32.69 10.08 11.80
CA MET A 18 32.91 11.52 11.93
C MET A 18 33.24 12.12 10.56
N PHE A 19 32.56 13.22 10.23
CA PHE A 19 32.91 14.11 9.13
C PHE A 19 34.09 15.00 9.53
N THR A 20 35.16 14.99 8.75
CA THR A 20 36.11 16.12 8.67
C THR A 20 36.39 16.41 7.19
N LEU A 21 36.20 17.67 6.80
CA LEU A 21 36.62 18.22 5.50
C LEU A 21 38.01 18.84 5.64
N PRO A 22 38.80 18.86 4.56
CA PRO A 22 39.32 20.16 4.15
C PRO A 22 39.32 20.40 2.63
N HIS A 23 39.25 21.70 2.31
CA HIS A 23 39.42 22.33 1.00
C HIS A 23 40.80 22.10 0.35
N THR A 24 40.84 22.05 -0.99
CA THR A 24 41.83 22.65 -1.93
C THR A 24 41.35 22.33 -3.36
N SER A 25 40.91 23.31 -4.16
CA SER A 25 41.67 24.19 -5.09
C SER A 25 42.17 23.50 -6.39
N GLU A 26 41.47 23.85 -7.47
CA GLU A 26 41.89 24.00 -8.88
C GLU A 26 42.55 22.85 -9.67
N ALA A 27 41.89 22.44 -10.77
CA ALA A 27 42.52 22.36 -12.10
C ALA A 27 41.44 22.25 -13.20
N ASN A 28 41.46 23.21 -14.13
CA ASN A 28 40.72 23.19 -15.39
C ASN A 28 41.14 21.98 -16.24
N ALA A 29 40.18 21.16 -16.66
CA ALA A 29 40.32 20.26 -17.79
C ALA A 29 39.09 20.37 -18.69
N VAL A 30 39.28 21.02 -19.84
CA VAL A 30 38.34 21.03 -20.96
C VAL A 30 38.30 19.61 -21.53
N VAL A 31 37.15 18.94 -21.45
CA VAL A 31 36.93 17.67 -22.16
C VAL A 31 35.73 17.81 -23.08
N SER A 32 36.03 17.63 -24.36
CA SER A 32 35.15 17.59 -25.52
C SER A 32 34.07 16.51 -25.36
N TYR A 33 32.78 16.87 -25.51
CA TYR A 33 31.71 15.90 -25.71
C TYR A 33 31.69 15.47 -27.18
N GLY A 34 32.63 14.60 -27.53
CA GLY A 34 32.63 13.85 -28.79
C GLY A 34 31.53 12.79 -28.77
N ALA A 35 30.76 12.75 -29.84
CA ALA A 35 29.66 11.81 -30.08
C ALA A 35 30.08 10.34 -29.90
N LEU A 36 29.30 9.60 -29.09
CA LEU A 36 29.14 8.16 -29.22
C LEU A 36 27.65 7.84 -29.13
N SER A 37 27.00 7.92 -30.28
CA SER A 37 25.77 7.18 -30.57
C SER A 37 26.10 5.70 -30.55
N GLN A 38 25.84 5.02 -29.42
CA GLN A 38 25.59 3.58 -29.44
C GLN A 38 24.09 3.38 -29.25
N GLN A 39 23.43 3.11 -30.38
CA GLN A 39 22.14 2.43 -30.40
C GLN A 39 22.30 1.10 -29.67
N VAL A 40 21.94 1.08 -28.39
CA VAL A 40 21.53 -0.15 -27.74
C VAL A 40 20.15 -0.44 -28.31
N ALA A 41 20.09 -1.36 -29.28
CA ALA A 41 18.84 -1.92 -29.74
C ALA A 41 18.04 -2.39 -28.51
N PRO A 42 16.73 -2.08 -28.39
CA PRO A 42 15.92 -2.74 -27.40
C PRO A 42 15.87 -4.21 -27.80
N THR A 43 16.69 -5.03 -27.14
CA THR A 43 16.61 -6.48 -27.19
C THR A 43 15.20 -6.85 -26.77
N ASP A 44 14.49 -7.56 -27.64
CA ASP A 44 13.15 -8.10 -27.39
C ASP A 44 13.05 -8.58 -25.95
N ALA A 45 12.29 -7.83 -25.15
CA ALA A 45 11.87 -8.29 -23.84
C ALA A 45 11.07 -9.56 -24.10
N THR A 46 11.68 -10.69 -23.79
CA THR A 46 11.05 -11.99 -23.72
C THR A 46 9.67 -11.79 -23.11
N GLN A 47 8.61 -12.01 -23.91
CA GLN A 47 7.24 -12.09 -23.42
C GLN A 47 7.19 -13.30 -22.48
N THR A 48 7.63 -13.12 -21.23
CA THR A 48 7.08 -13.87 -20.12
C THR A 48 5.58 -13.68 -20.24
N ASN A 49 4.84 -14.78 -20.34
CA ASN A 49 3.38 -14.75 -20.28
C ASN A 49 3.00 -14.00 -19.00
N ALA A 50 2.78 -12.69 -19.11
CA ALA A 50 2.55 -11.83 -17.98
C ALA A 50 1.20 -12.27 -17.42
N ILE A 51 1.24 -12.90 -16.24
CA ILE A 51 0.03 -13.32 -15.56
C ILE A 51 -0.80 -12.07 -15.34
N ALA A 52 -2.06 -12.10 -15.80
CA ALA A 52 -2.98 -10.97 -15.63
C ALA A 52 -3.06 -10.59 -14.14
N PRO A 53 -3.05 -9.28 -13.79
CA PRO A 53 -2.97 -8.84 -12.39
C PRO A 53 -4.03 -9.46 -11.49
N ASP A 54 -5.27 -9.57 -11.96
CA ASP A 54 -6.37 -10.20 -11.24
C ASP A 54 -6.09 -11.67 -10.89
N LYS A 55 -5.56 -12.45 -11.83
CA LYS A 55 -5.18 -13.85 -11.61
C LYS A 55 -4.02 -13.96 -10.61
N ALA A 56 -3.03 -13.10 -10.74
CA ALA A 56 -1.87 -13.10 -9.85
C ALA A 56 -2.26 -12.73 -8.40
N ILE A 57 -3.15 -11.75 -8.22
CA ILE A 57 -3.68 -11.38 -6.90
C ILE A 57 -4.52 -12.52 -6.30
N ARG A 58 -5.40 -13.16 -7.07
CA ARG A 58 -6.18 -14.32 -6.58
C ARG A 58 -5.27 -15.45 -6.11
N GLN A 59 -4.23 -15.79 -6.88
CA GLN A 59 -3.24 -16.80 -6.48
C GLN A 59 -2.47 -16.41 -5.21
N LEU A 60 -2.16 -15.13 -5.03
CA LEU A 60 -1.56 -14.61 -3.81
C LEU A 60 -2.50 -14.81 -2.61
N LEU A 61 -3.77 -14.41 -2.73
CA LEU A 61 -4.75 -14.54 -1.65
C LEU A 61 -5.00 -16.01 -1.28
N ASP A 62 -5.11 -16.90 -2.28
CA ASP A 62 -5.23 -18.35 -2.07
C ASP A 62 -4.03 -18.90 -1.29
N ARG A 63 -2.80 -18.49 -1.67
CA ARG A 63 -1.57 -18.89 -0.96
C ARG A 63 -1.55 -18.39 0.48
N LEU A 64 -2.06 -17.18 0.73
CA LEU A 64 -2.13 -16.59 2.06
C LEU A 64 -3.31 -17.13 2.90
N GLY A 65 -4.20 -17.93 2.30
CA GLY A 65 -5.42 -18.41 2.96
C GLY A 65 -6.43 -17.30 3.26
N ILE A 66 -6.33 -16.16 2.56
CA ILE A 66 -7.28 -15.05 2.68
C ILE A 66 -8.53 -15.40 1.89
N ARG A 67 -9.69 -15.39 2.55
CA ARG A 67 -10.97 -15.70 1.90
C ARG A 67 -11.42 -14.51 1.06
N TYR A 68 -11.85 -14.79 -0.16
CA TYR A 68 -12.45 -13.80 -1.04
C TYR A 68 -13.60 -14.35 -1.87
N GLU A 69 -14.47 -13.46 -2.31
CA GLU A 69 -15.51 -13.70 -3.31
C GLU A 69 -15.30 -12.76 -4.50
N VAL A 70 -15.66 -13.19 -5.70
CA VAL A 70 -15.58 -12.34 -6.90
C VAL A 70 -16.92 -11.63 -7.08
N SER A 71 -16.90 -10.30 -7.10
CA SER A 71 -18.09 -9.47 -7.30
C SER A 71 -18.57 -9.53 -8.76
N GLN A 72 -19.75 -8.96 -9.03
CA GLN A 72 -20.28 -8.88 -10.40
C GLN A 72 -19.36 -8.07 -11.33
N ASP A 73 -18.64 -7.08 -10.78
CA ASP A 73 -17.72 -6.19 -11.49
C ASP A 73 -16.30 -6.78 -11.58
N GLN A 74 -16.13 -8.07 -11.24
CA GLN A 74 -14.84 -8.76 -11.24
C GLN A 74 -13.83 -8.17 -10.25
N ASP A 75 -14.31 -7.53 -9.19
CA ASP A 75 -13.53 -7.11 -8.02
C ASP A 75 -13.54 -8.22 -6.95
N LEU A 76 -12.64 -8.13 -5.97
CA LEU A 76 -12.56 -9.14 -4.89
C LEU A 76 -13.10 -8.58 -3.59
N ASP A 77 -14.13 -9.21 -3.06
CA ASP A 77 -14.63 -8.98 -1.70
C ASP A 77 -13.82 -9.85 -0.74
N LEU A 78 -13.09 -9.23 0.17
CA LEU A 78 -12.18 -9.89 1.10
C LEU A 78 -12.73 -9.91 2.53
N VAL A 79 -12.38 -10.97 3.27
CA VAL A 79 -12.46 -10.98 4.74
C VAL A 79 -11.05 -11.03 5.30
N LEU A 80 -10.61 -9.90 5.85
CA LEU A 80 -9.34 -9.79 6.57
C LEU A 80 -9.59 -10.08 8.06
N VAL A 81 -8.67 -10.82 8.69
CA VAL A 81 -8.77 -11.16 10.10
C VAL A 81 -7.54 -10.62 10.81
N GLU A 82 -7.74 -9.58 11.62
CA GLU A 82 -6.67 -8.97 12.42
C GLU A 82 -7.06 -8.99 13.89
N ASN A 83 -6.18 -9.50 14.75
CA ASN A 83 -6.43 -9.66 16.19
C ASN A 83 -7.75 -10.37 16.54
N GLY A 84 -8.22 -11.29 15.68
CA GLY A 84 -9.48 -12.02 15.82
C GLY A 84 -10.73 -11.24 15.41
N ILE A 85 -10.57 -10.01 14.92
CA ILE A 85 -11.65 -9.17 14.37
C ILE A 85 -11.68 -9.35 12.86
N GLN A 86 -12.88 -9.56 12.31
CA GLN A 86 -13.09 -9.67 10.88
C GLN A 86 -13.43 -8.30 10.29
N TYR A 87 -12.68 -7.90 9.27
CA TYR A 87 -12.90 -6.68 8.51
C TYR A 87 -13.25 -7.03 7.08
N ARG A 88 -14.29 -6.37 6.55
CA ARG A 88 -14.62 -6.47 5.13
C ARG A 88 -13.76 -5.48 4.35
N ALA A 89 -12.99 -6.00 3.41
CA ALA A 89 -12.17 -5.21 2.49
C ALA A 89 -12.49 -5.59 1.04
N TYR A 90 -11.99 -4.81 0.11
CA TYR A 90 -12.23 -4.96 -1.32
C TYR A 90 -10.92 -4.72 -2.08
N ILE A 91 -10.62 -5.56 -3.07
CA ILE A 91 -9.63 -5.23 -4.10
C ILE A 91 -10.41 -4.87 -5.36
N ILE A 92 -10.33 -3.59 -5.72
CA ILE A 92 -10.93 -3.03 -6.93
C ILE A 92 -9.88 -3.04 -8.03
N PHE A 93 -10.24 -3.56 -9.19
CA PHE A 93 -9.38 -3.55 -10.38
C PHE A 93 -9.84 -2.45 -11.34
N ASP A 94 -9.14 -1.33 -11.33
CA ASP A 94 -9.45 -0.24 -12.26
C ASP A 94 -8.96 -0.61 -13.66
N ARG A 95 -9.91 -0.68 -14.59
CA ARG A 95 -9.70 -1.09 -15.97
C ARG A 95 -9.85 0.11 -16.92
N LEU A 96 -9.03 0.13 -17.96
CA LEU A 96 -9.22 0.98 -19.13
C LEU A 96 -10.31 0.39 -20.04
N ASP A 97 -10.74 1.16 -21.04
CA ASP A 97 -11.78 0.73 -22.01
C ASP A 97 -11.43 -0.58 -22.72
N ASN A 98 -10.12 -0.86 -22.90
CA ASN A 98 -9.61 -2.10 -23.50
C ASN A 98 -9.52 -3.28 -22.51
N GLN A 99 -10.16 -3.18 -21.33
CA GLN A 99 -10.13 -4.16 -20.23
C GLN A 99 -8.77 -4.36 -19.55
N GLN A 100 -7.75 -3.58 -19.91
CA GLN A 100 -6.46 -3.62 -19.24
C GLN A 100 -6.57 -3.01 -17.84
N ILE A 101 -6.16 -3.78 -16.83
CA ILE A 101 -6.05 -3.29 -15.45
C ILE A 101 -4.84 -2.34 -15.38
N TRP A 102 -5.07 -1.08 -15.03
CA TRP A 102 -4.01 -0.08 -14.88
C TRP A 102 -3.71 0.23 -13.42
N ASN A 103 -4.64 -0.07 -12.51
CA ASN A 103 -4.50 0.17 -11.08
C ASN A 103 -5.27 -0.85 -10.23
N LEU A 104 -4.74 -1.11 -9.02
CA LEU A 104 -5.40 -1.85 -7.95
C LEU A 104 -5.70 -0.91 -6.80
N ALA A 105 -6.91 -0.93 -6.27
CA ALA A 105 -7.23 -0.24 -5.03
C ALA A 105 -7.65 -1.24 -3.96
N LEU A 106 -6.99 -1.23 -2.81
CA LEU A 106 -7.41 -1.99 -1.64
C LEU A 106 -8.14 -1.06 -0.69
N VAL A 107 -9.40 -1.40 -0.41
CA VAL A 107 -10.36 -0.54 0.31
C VAL A 107 -10.94 -1.29 1.49
N ALA A 108 -11.05 -0.65 2.64
CA ALA A 108 -11.81 -1.15 3.78
C ALA A 108 -12.82 -0.09 4.21
N SER A 109 -14.00 -0.54 4.62
CA SER A 109 -15.08 0.34 5.08
C SER A 109 -15.39 0.09 6.54
N PHE A 110 -15.56 1.17 7.30
CA PHE A 110 -15.92 1.16 8.70
C PHE A 110 -17.28 1.82 8.87
N SER A 111 -18.21 1.09 9.50
CA SER A 111 -19.49 1.65 9.92
C SER A 111 -19.30 2.52 11.15
N THR A 112 -19.89 3.70 11.12
CA THR A 112 -19.80 4.74 12.15
C THR A 112 -21.18 5.38 12.34
N LYS A 113 -21.36 6.20 13.37
CA LYS A 113 -22.61 6.96 13.53
C LYS A 113 -22.53 8.35 12.89
N GLU A 114 -23.62 8.77 12.25
CA GLU A 114 -23.72 10.07 11.59
C GLU A 114 -23.43 11.27 12.51
N ASN A 115 -23.80 11.18 13.80
CA ASN A 115 -23.56 12.26 14.77
C ASN A 115 -22.06 12.51 15.05
N HIS A 116 -21.18 11.59 14.66
CA HIS A 116 -19.73 11.73 14.79
C HIS A 116 -19.04 12.16 13.49
N TYR A 117 -19.79 12.48 12.43
CA TYR A 117 -19.25 12.83 11.12
C TYR A 117 -18.14 13.90 11.18
N ASN A 118 -18.36 15.01 11.91
CA ASN A 118 -17.38 16.09 12.00
C ASN A 118 -16.10 15.65 12.72
N ASP A 119 -16.21 14.88 13.81
CA ASP A 119 -15.06 14.35 14.53
C ASP A 119 -14.25 13.39 13.67
N LEU A 120 -14.94 12.54 12.90
CA LEU A 120 -14.32 11.60 11.96
C LEU A 120 -13.69 12.31 10.77
N LEU A 121 -14.26 13.43 10.30
CA LEU A 121 -13.63 14.26 9.28
C LEU A 121 -12.32 14.87 9.78
N HIS A 122 -12.28 15.36 11.03
CA HIS A 122 -11.05 15.81 11.66
C HIS A 122 -10.04 14.68 11.83
N TYR A 123 -10.50 13.48 12.18
CA TYR A 123 -9.66 12.28 12.23
C TYR A 123 -9.01 11.99 10.87
N CYS A 124 -9.79 11.92 9.79
CA CYS A 124 -9.31 11.67 8.43
C CYS A 124 -8.27 12.72 7.99
N ASN A 125 -8.51 14.00 8.29
CA ASN A 125 -7.57 15.07 7.97
C ASN A 125 -6.23 14.91 8.72
N ARG A 126 -6.28 14.58 10.01
CA ARG A 126 -5.06 14.31 10.79
C ARG A 126 -4.33 13.08 10.27
N TRP A 127 -5.05 11.99 10.02
CA TRP A 127 -4.49 10.77 9.44
C TRP A 127 -3.76 11.05 8.12
N ASN A 128 -4.42 11.74 7.18
CA ASN A 128 -3.87 12.01 5.85
C ASN A 128 -2.70 12.99 5.84
N ARG A 129 -2.59 13.83 6.88
CA ARG A 129 -1.42 14.70 7.10
C ARG A 129 -0.24 13.91 7.64
N ASP A 130 -0.49 13.03 8.60
CA ASP A 130 0.56 12.32 9.34
C ASP A 130 1.03 11.04 8.62
N LYS A 131 0.18 10.47 7.75
CA LYS A 131 0.44 9.24 6.98
C LYS A 131 0.42 9.51 5.48
N ARG A 132 1.45 9.01 4.79
CA ARG A 132 1.49 9.09 3.32
C ARG A 132 0.43 8.18 2.70
N GLN A 133 0.30 6.95 3.18
CA GLN A 133 -0.67 5.94 2.77
C GLN A 133 -0.94 4.97 3.93
N PRO A 134 -2.07 4.24 3.94
CA PRO A 134 -3.28 4.47 3.14
C PRO A 134 -3.95 5.82 3.44
N LYS A 135 -4.91 6.23 2.61
CA LYS A 135 -5.73 7.44 2.81
C LYS A 135 -7.04 7.09 3.50
N ALA A 136 -7.43 7.92 4.47
CA ALA A 136 -8.69 7.80 5.17
C ALA A 136 -9.63 8.93 4.74
N TYR A 137 -10.89 8.63 4.46
CA TYR A 137 -11.89 9.64 4.10
C TYR A 137 -13.30 9.20 4.49
N MET A 138 -14.21 10.16 4.66
CA MET A 138 -15.62 9.86 4.84
C MET A 138 -16.25 9.56 3.48
N TYR A 139 -16.73 8.34 3.29
CA TYR A 139 -17.43 7.93 2.08
C TYR A 139 -18.91 8.35 2.12
N GLN A 140 -19.53 8.17 3.29
CA GLN A 140 -20.88 8.62 3.61
C GLN A 140 -20.87 9.28 5.00
N ARG A 141 -22.01 9.79 5.48
CA ARG A 141 -22.08 10.42 6.80
C ARG A 141 -21.81 9.44 7.95
N ASP A 142 -22.11 8.17 7.72
CA ASP A 142 -22.00 7.04 8.64
C ASP A 142 -20.92 6.04 8.20
N SER A 143 -20.10 6.36 7.19
CA SER A 143 -19.09 5.43 6.68
C SER A 143 -17.75 6.12 6.45
N LEU A 144 -16.72 5.60 7.12
CA LEU A 144 -15.32 5.94 6.88
C LEU A 144 -14.68 4.86 6.01
N ARG A 145 -13.87 5.26 5.03
CA ARG A 145 -13.08 4.36 4.20
C ARG A 145 -11.60 4.58 4.37
N LEU A 146 -10.86 3.47 4.33
CA LEU A 146 -9.41 3.43 4.24
C LEU A 146 -9.03 2.83 2.90
N GLU A 147 -8.14 3.48 2.17
CA GLU A 147 -7.82 3.11 0.79
C GLU A 147 -6.33 3.24 0.49
N ILE A 148 -5.78 2.24 -0.18
CA ILE A 148 -4.45 2.31 -0.80
C ILE A 148 -4.55 2.01 -2.29
N GLN A 149 -3.84 2.80 -3.07
CA GLN A 149 -3.82 2.79 -4.52
C GLN A 149 -2.47 2.22 -4.96
N TYR A 150 -2.48 1.26 -5.89
CA TYR A 150 -1.30 0.57 -6.39
C TYR A 150 -1.36 0.44 -7.93
N PRO A 151 -0.74 1.39 -8.65
CA PRO A 151 -0.70 1.38 -10.11
C PRO A 151 0.05 0.15 -10.64
N VAL A 152 -0.56 -0.58 -11.57
CA VAL A 152 0.00 -1.80 -12.20
C VAL A 152 0.08 -1.70 -13.71
N GLN A 153 -0.08 -0.49 -14.27
CA GLN A 153 -0.08 -0.22 -15.71
C GLN A 153 1.11 -0.84 -16.46
N TYR A 154 2.28 -0.90 -15.82
CA TYR A 154 3.52 -1.42 -16.40
C TYR A 154 3.90 -2.82 -15.91
N GLY A 155 3.03 -3.47 -15.15
CA GLY A 155 3.25 -4.78 -14.56
C GLY A 155 2.92 -4.81 -13.07
N LEU A 156 2.55 -6.01 -12.61
CA LEU A 156 2.33 -6.30 -11.19
C LEU A 156 3.53 -7.07 -10.65
N ASN A 157 4.22 -6.49 -9.66
CA ASN A 157 5.10 -7.23 -8.78
C ASN A 157 4.29 -7.76 -7.58
N VAL A 158 4.01 -9.06 -7.57
CA VAL A 158 3.18 -9.71 -6.54
C VAL A 158 3.85 -9.69 -5.16
N GLN A 159 5.18 -9.86 -5.11
CA GLN A 159 5.93 -9.83 -3.87
C GLN A 159 5.90 -8.42 -3.25
N GLU A 160 6.08 -7.39 -4.08
CA GLU A 160 5.97 -6.00 -3.64
C GLU A 160 4.56 -5.67 -3.15
N PHE A 161 3.53 -6.17 -3.84
CA PHE A 161 2.15 -6.00 -3.38
C PHE A 161 1.92 -6.66 -2.02
N GLU A 162 2.42 -7.87 -1.79
CA GLU A 162 2.31 -8.56 -0.50
C GLU A 162 3.07 -7.82 0.61
N GLU A 163 4.36 -7.56 0.42
CA GLU A 163 5.25 -7.03 1.44
C GLU A 163 4.96 -5.56 1.77
N ASN A 164 4.65 -4.74 0.75
CA ASN A 164 4.54 -3.30 0.93
C ASN A 164 3.10 -2.78 0.95
N ILE A 165 2.17 -3.44 0.26
CA ILE A 165 0.78 -2.96 0.16
C ILE A 165 -0.12 -3.68 1.15
N LEU A 166 -0.17 -5.02 1.13
CA LEU A 166 -1.03 -5.79 2.04
C LEU A 166 -0.63 -5.60 3.50
N GLN A 167 0.67 -5.71 3.83
CA GLN A 167 1.13 -5.54 5.22
C GLN A 167 0.91 -4.11 5.73
N LEU A 168 1.22 -3.09 4.91
CA LEU A 168 0.98 -1.69 5.27
C LEU A 168 -0.51 -1.43 5.50
N PHE A 169 -1.37 -1.96 4.63
CA PHE A 169 -2.80 -1.79 4.72
C PHE A 169 -3.38 -2.49 5.95
N SER A 170 -2.97 -3.74 6.22
CA SER A 170 -3.35 -4.50 7.41
C SER A 170 -2.98 -3.76 8.70
N SER A 171 -1.74 -3.28 8.83
CA SER A 171 -1.31 -2.51 10.01
C SER A 171 -2.09 -1.19 10.17
N ALA A 172 -2.40 -0.52 9.06
CA ALA A 172 -3.19 0.70 9.10
C ALA A 172 -4.66 0.43 9.43
N LEU A 173 -5.21 -0.69 8.97
CA LEU A 173 -6.59 -1.12 9.23
C LEU A 173 -6.83 -1.28 10.73
N ASP A 174 -5.93 -2.00 11.41
CA ASP A 174 -5.97 -2.17 12.87
C ASP A 174 -5.89 -0.83 13.59
N GLN A 175 -4.94 0.02 13.21
CA GLN A 175 -4.78 1.33 13.84
C GLN A 175 -6.05 2.19 13.69
N VAL A 176 -6.64 2.22 12.50
CA VAL A 176 -7.87 2.98 12.25
C VAL A 176 -9.03 2.39 13.04
N ALA A 177 -9.19 1.07 13.05
CA ALA A 177 -10.24 0.38 13.78
C ALA A 177 -10.21 0.73 15.28
N ASP A 178 -9.04 0.69 15.89
CA ASP A 178 -8.83 1.04 17.30
C ASP A 178 -9.10 2.52 17.57
N ASP A 179 -8.57 3.40 16.73
CA ASP A 179 -8.72 4.86 16.88
C ASP A 179 -10.20 5.29 16.82
N ILE A 180 -10.98 4.66 15.94
CA ILE A 180 -12.37 5.06 15.67
C ILE A 180 -13.40 4.23 16.44
N TYR A 181 -12.99 3.22 17.19
CA TYR A 181 -13.87 2.29 17.89
C TYR A 181 -15.01 2.96 18.68
N ARG A 182 -14.71 4.10 19.32
CA ARG A 182 -15.68 4.87 20.11
C ARG A 182 -16.80 5.52 19.28
N TYR A 183 -16.61 5.66 17.97
CA TYR A 183 -17.57 6.28 17.04
C TYR A 183 -18.48 5.26 16.34
N SER A 184 -18.19 3.97 16.50
CA SER A 184 -18.94 2.85 15.90
C SER A 184 -20.00 2.24 16.82
N ARG A 185 -20.01 2.61 18.11
CA ARG A 185 -20.96 2.12 19.12
C ARG A 185 -22.15 3.03 19.27
#